data_AF-A0A3M3ZPX4-F1
#
_entry.id   AF-A0A3M3ZPX4-F1
#
_cell.length_a   1.000
_cell.length_b   1.000
_cell.length_c   1.000
_cell.angle_alpha   90.00
_cell.angle_beta   90.00
_cell.angle_gamma   90.00
#
_symmetry.space_group_name_H-M   'P 1'
#
loop_
_entity.id
_entity.type
_entity.pdbx_description
1 polymer ?
#
loop_
_entity_poly.entity_id
_entity_poly.type
_entity_poly.pdbx_seq_one_letter_code
_entity_poly.pdbx_strand_id
1 'polypeptide(L)' 'MRALVSKYLARDYTNPLTESEIKGVKFDFLKCLDLYHSKELNALTKKTVVNPTHTYMQDYK' A
#
# COMPACT_ATOMS: atom_id res chain seq x y z
N MET A 1 -2.12 10.12 -3.23
CA MET A 1 -1.25 9.10 -2.61
C MET A 1 -1.28 9.12 -1.08
N ARG A 2 -0.89 10.24 -0.41
CA ARG A 2 -0.87 10.32 1.07
C ARG A 2 -2.15 9.85 1.77
N ALA A 3 -3.32 10.30 1.31
CA ALA A 3 -4.61 9.88 1.88
C ALA A 3 -4.85 8.36 1.81
N LEU A 4 -4.42 7.71 0.71
CA LEU A 4 -4.59 6.26 0.54
C LEU A 4 -3.65 5.49 1.48
N VAL A 5 -2.41 5.97 1.66
CA VAL A 5 -1.47 5.41 2.64
C VAL A 5 -2.04 5.52 4.06
N SER A 6 -2.52 6.71 4.45
CA SER A 6 -3.12 6.94 5.77
C SER A 6 -4.32 6.02 6.01
N LYS A 7 -5.17 5.80 5.00
CA LYS A 7 -6.30 4.85 5.08
C LYS A 7 -5.86 3.42 5.40
N TYR A 8 -4.77 2.94 4.79
CA TYR A 8 -4.27 1.59 5.04
C TYR A 8 -3.59 1.47 6.40
N LEU A 9 -2.80 2.47 6.81
CA LEU A 9 -2.16 2.48 8.12
C LEU A 9 -3.18 2.52 9.27
N ALA A 10 -4.31 3.19 9.08
CA ALA A 10 -5.39 3.29 10.07
C ALA A 10 -6.23 2.00 10.23
N ARG A 11 -6.02 0.97 9.40
CA ARG A 11 -6.78 -0.29 9.53
C ARG A 11 -6.44 -1.01 10.83
N ASP A 12 -7.45 -1.61 11.43
CA ASP A 12 -7.27 -2.46 12.61
C ASP A 12 -6.79 -3.86 12.19
N TYR A 13 -5.59 -4.23 12.66
CA TYR A 13 -4.91 -5.50 12.39
C TYR A 13 -4.65 -6.24 13.72
N THR A 14 -5.42 -5.94 14.77
CA THR A 14 -5.30 -6.60 16.07
C THR A 14 -5.35 -8.12 15.90
N ASN A 15 -4.33 -8.78 16.45
CA ASN A 15 -4.21 -10.22 16.51
C ASN A 15 -4.02 -10.60 17.99
N PRO A 16 -5.06 -11.17 18.65
CA PRO A 16 -5.00 -11.51 20.07
C PRO A 16 -3.85 -12.45 20.44
N LEU A 17 -3.42 -13.31 19.52
CA LEU A 17 -2.29 -14.21 19.75
C LEU A 17 -0.98 -13.44 19.74
N THR A 18 -0.77 -12.58 18.73
CA THR A 18 0.47 -11.81 18.62
C THR A 18 0.63 -10.79 19.73
N GLU A 19 -0.47 -10.17 20.21
CA GLU A 19 -0.39 -9.23 21.33
C GLU A 19 0.04 -9.90 22.65
N SER A 20 -0.28 -11.19 22.82
CA SER A 20 0.17 -11.97 23.98
C SER A 20 1.67 -12.29 23.94
N GLU A 21 2.25 -12.37 22.73
CA GLU A 21 3.66 -12.68 22.52
C GLU A 21 4.54 -11.42 22.43
N ILE A 22 4.03 -10.36 21.79
CA ILE A 22 4.76 -9.12 21.53
C ILE A 22 3.85 -7.92 21.80
N LYS A 23 4.07 -7.28 22.96
CA LYS A 23 3.31 -6.10 23.35
C LYS A 23 3.61 -4.91 22.43
N GLY A 24 2.56 -4.28 21.90
CA GLY A 24 2.67 -3.07 21.08
C GLY A 24 3.20 -3.29 19.66
N VAL A 25 3.16 -4.53 19.16
CA VAL A 25 3.50 -4.85 17.78
C VAL A 25 2.66 -4.01 16.81
N LYS A 26 3.31 -3.47 15.76
CA LYS A 26 2.63 -2.76 14.68
C LYS A 26 2.71 -3.58 13.41
N PHE A 27 1.59 -3.67 12.70
CA PHE A 27 1.49 -4.35 11.41
C PHE A 27 1.66 -3.41 10.22
N ASP A 28 2.37 -2.28 10.39
CA ASP A 28 2.49 -1.23 9.36
C ASP A 28 3.09 -1.77 8.06
N PHE A 29 4.09 -2.66 8.15
CA PHE A 29 4.67 -3.28 6.95
C PHE A 29 3.65 -4.14 6.19
N LEU A 30 2.90 -4.98 6.90
CA LEU A 30 1.85 -5.81 6.30
C LEU A 30 0.76 -4.94 5.65
N LYS A 31 0.32 -3.88 6.34
CA LYS A 31 -0.65 -2.91 5.79
C LYS A 31 -0.13 -2.23 4.51
N CYS A 32 1.18 -1.95 4.43
CA CYS A 32 1.80 -1.43 3.22
C CYS A 32 1.85 -2.46 2.08
N LEU A 33 2.07 -3.74 2.37
CA LEU A 33 1.97 -4.81 1.38
C LEU A 33 0.53 -4.94 0.87
N ASP A 34 -0.46 -4.86 1.74
CA ASP A 34 -1.87 -4.89 1.33
C ASP A 34 -2.25 -3.69 0.46
N LEU A 35 -1.68 -2.51 0.75
CA LEU A 35 -1.82 -1.34 -0.10
C LEU A 35 -1.19 -1.57 -1.47
N TYR A 36 0.03 -2.09 -1.52
CA TYR A 36 0.78 -2.32 -2.75
C TYR A 36 0.01 -3.23 -3.71
N HIS A 37 -0.66 -4.26 -3.20
CA HIS A 37 -1.46 -5.20 -3.99
C HIS A 37 -2.92 -4.76 -4.19
N SER A 38 -3.30 -3.55 -3.76
CA SER A 38 -4.70 -3.13 -3.77
C SER A 38 -5.21 -2.71 -5.15
N LYS A 39 -6.49 -3.02 -5.41
CA LYS A 39 -7.22 -2.51 -6.59
C LYS A 39 -7.32 -0.98 -6.57
N GLU A 40 -7.39 -0.39 -5.37
CA GLU A 40 -7.48 1.07 -5.17
C GLU A 40 -6.21 1.78 -5.62
N LEU A 41 -5.03 1.24 -5.24
CA LEU A 41 -3.75 1.76 -5.71
C LEU A 41 -3.60 1.58 -7.23
N ASN A 42 -3.94 0.40 -7.76
CA ASN A 42 -3.89 0.15 -9.20
C ASN A 42 -4.77 1.14 -9.99
N ALA A 43 -5.98 1.41 -9.53
CA ALA A 43 -6.87 2.39 -10.16
C ALA A 43 -6.30 3.81 -10.11
N LEU A 44 -5.73 4.21 -8.96
CA LEU A 44 -5.09 5.52 -8.82
C LEU A 44 -3.88 5.67 -9.76
N THR A 45 -3.05 4.63 -9.86
CA THR A 45 -1.88 4.61 -10.77
C THR A 45 -2.32 4.79 -12.21
N LYS A 46 -3.32 4.04 -12.68
CA LYS A 46 -3.85 4.16 -14.06
C LYS A 46 -4.45 5.53 -14.38
N LYS A 47 -4.98 6.24 -13.38
CA LYS A 47 -5.51 7.60 -13.54
C LYS A 47 -4.41 8.68 -13.56
N THR A 48 -3.30 8.43 -12.88
CA THR A 48 -2.28 9.46 -12.60
C THR A 48 -1.06 9.35 -13.52
N VAL A 49 -0.71 8.14 -13.95
CA VAL A 49 0.44 7.90 -14.84
C VAL A 49 0.00 8.14 -16.29
N VAL A 50 0.76 8.96 -17.02
CA VAL A 50 0.44 9.38 -18.40
C VAL A 50 0.37 8.19 -19.35
N ASN A 51 1.40 7.34 -19.37
CA ASN A 51 1.44 6.09 -20.14
C ASN A 51 1.75 4.91 -19.20
N PRO A 52 0.75 4.30 -18.55
CA PRO A 52 0.97 3.29 -17.51
C PRO A 52 1.54 1.97 -18.03
N THR A 53 1.57 1.77 -19.36
CA THR A 53 2.14 0.59 -20.01
C THR A 53 3.54 0.83 -20.56
N HIS A 54 4.05 2.06 -20.49
CA HIS A 54 5.38 2.40 -20.97
C HIS A 54 6.35 2.54 -19.81
N THR A 55 7.60 2.23 -20.11
CA THR A 55 8.74 2.48 -19.24
C THR A 55 9.41 3.77 -19.64
N TYR A 56 10.16 4.37 -18.71
CA TYR A 56 10.97 5.56 -18.97
C TYR A 56 11.88 5.40 -20.21
N MET A 57 12.45 4.22 -20.41
CA MET A 57 13.32 3.94 -21.56
C MET A 57 12.58 3.99 -22.89
N GLN A 58 11.29 3.63 -22.93
CA GLN A 58 10.51 3.64 -24.18
C GLN A 58 10.08 5.06 -24.57
N ASP A 59 9.93 5.96 -23.58
CA ASP A 59 9.43 7.32 -23.82
C ASP A 59 10.55 8.34 -24.05
N TYR A 60 11.76 8.11 -23.52
CA TYR A 60 12.81 9.14 -23.45
C TYR A 60 14.21 8.71 -23.89
N LYS A 61 14.41 7.47 -24.33
CA LYS A 61 15.70 6.97 -24.82
C LYS A 61 15.57 6.48 -26.26
#